data_AF-A0A964XV09-F1
#
_entry.id   AF-A0A964XV09-F1
#
_cell.length_a   1.000
_cell.length_b   1.000
_cell.length_c   1.000
_cell.angle_alpha   90.00
_cell.angle_beta   90.00
_cell.angle_gamma   90.00
#
_symmetry.space_group_name_H-M   'P 1'
#
loop_
_entity.id
_entity.type
_entity.pdbx_description
1 polymer ?
#
loop_
_entity_poly.entity_id
_entity_poly.type
_entity_poly.pdbx_seq_one_letter_code
_entity_poly.pdbx_strand_id
1 'polypeptide(L)' 'AFFNDAGVGKDDAGIAALAMLQARGVAGGTVSHMSARIGDSQDMWDHGVVSHVNALARAMGVLPGQPLKETLTRLAQSG' A
#
# COMPACT_ATOMS: atom_id res chain seq x y z
N ALA A 1 -4.53 -1.56 -5.53
CA ALA A 1 -4.37 -2.81 -4.76
C ALA A 1 -3.43 -2.58 -3.59
N PHE A 2 -3.68 -3.20 -2.43
CA PHE A 2 -2.83 -3.07 -1.24
C PHE A 2 -2.51 -4.43 -0.60
N PHE A 3 -1.29 -4.59 -0.11
CA PHE A 3 -0.76 -5.78 0.56
C PHE A 3 0.23 -5.38 1.66
N ASN A 4 0.77 -6.33 2.45
CA ASN A 4 1.76 -6.00 3.48
C ASN A 4 3.17 -5.94 2.88
N ASP A 5 4.02 -5.01 3.37
CA ASP A 5 5.43 -4.97 2.97
C ASP A 5 6.27 -6.12 3.54
N ALA A 6 5.78 -6.80 4.58
CA ALA A 6 6.46 -7.89 5.26
C ALA A 6 7.91 -7.56 5.66
N GLY A 7 8.17 -6.31 6.07
CA GLY A 7 9.53 -5.86 6.40
C GLY A 7 10.42 -5.64 5.20
N VAL A 8 9.82 -5.46 4.01
CA VAL A 8 10.45 -5.35 2.69
C VAL A 8 11.16 -6.64 2.25
N GLY A 9 11.75 -7.40 3.17
CA GLY A 9 12.44 -8.65 2.88
C GLY A 9 13.76 -8.43 2.14
N LYS A 10 14.49 -9.52 1.93
CA LYS A 10 15.74 -9.50 1.15
C LYS A 10 15.42 -9.13 -0.31
N ASP A 11 16.27 -8.29 -0.90
CA ASP A 11 16.17 -7.88 -2.32
C ASP A 11 14.78 -7.33 -2.68
N ASP A 12 14.18 -6.54 -1.78
CA ASP A 12 12.86 -5.91 -1.94
C ASP A 12 11.69 -6.89 -2.14
N ALA A 13 11.83 -8.17 -1.76
CA ALA A 13 10.87 -9.23 -2.05
C ALA A 13 9.42 -8.92 -1.60
N GLY A 14 9.26 -8.30 -0.43
CA GLY A 14 7.98 -7.90 0.16
C GLY A 14 7.29 -6.72 -0.55
N ILE A 15 8.00 -6.00 -1.42
CA ILE A 15 7.42 -4.92 -2.23
C ILE A 15 7.52 -5.18 -3.75
N ALA A 16 8.10 -6.30 -4.19
CA ALA A 16 8.35 -6.63 -5.59
C ALA A 16 7.09 -6.56 -6.48
N ALA A 17 5.93 -6.91 -5.92
CA ALA A 17 4.65 -6.82 -6.63
C ALA A 17 4.28 -5.37 -7.03
N LEU A 18 4.83 -4.33 -6.40
CA LEU A 18 4.59 -2.94 -6.80
C LEU A 18 5.08 -2.65 -8.22
N ALA A 19 6.25 -3.17 -8.60
CA ALA A 19 6.77 -3.05 -9.97
C ALA A 19 5.89 -3.82 -10.96
N MET A 20 5.44 -5.03 -10.58
CA MET A 20 4.52 -5.83 -11.38
C MET A 20 3.16 -5.15 -11.61
N LEU A 21 2.65 -4.44 -10.60
CA LEU A 21 1.41 -3.67 -10.68
C LEU A 21 1.60 -2.41 -11.54
N GLN A 22 2.74 -1.72 -11.38
CA GLN A 22 3.09 -0.55 -12.19
C GLN A 22 3.13 -0.90 -13.68
N ALA A 23 3.78 -2.00 -14.05
CA ALA A 23 3.86 -2.47 -15.43
C ALA A 23 2.49 -2.81 -16.04
N ARG A 24 1.48 -3.09 -15.20
CA ARG A 24 0.10 -3.38 -15.61
C ARG A 24 -0.83 -2.15 -15.52
N GLY A 25 -0.31 -0.98 -15.18
CA GLY A 25 -1.11 0.24 -15.01
C GLY A 25 -2.04 0.21 -13.79
N VAL A 26 -1.71 -0.57 -12.76
CA VAL A 26 -2.51 -0.68 -11.54
C VAL A 26 -1.85 0.12 -10.41
N ALA A 27 -2.59 1.07 -9.83
CA ALA A 27 -2.13 1.80 -8.64
C ALA A 27 -2.01 0.83 -7.45
N GLY A 28 -0.83 0.79 -6.85
CA GLY A 28 -0.52 -0.16 -5.79
C GLY A 28 0.29 0.46 -4.65
N GLY A 29 0.07 -0.05 -3.45
CA GLY A 29 0.87 0.27 -2.29
C GLY A 29 0.92 -0.87 -1.28
N THR A 30 1.72 -0.68 -0.25
CA THR A 30 1.90 -1.64 0.84
C THR A 30 1.53 -1.01 2.18
N VAL A 31 1.14 -1.84 3.13
CA VAL A 31 0.97 -1.50 4.54
C VAL A 31 2.22 -1.91 5.32
N SER A 32 2.64 -1.07 6.27
CA SER A 32 3.75 -1.37 7.17
C SER A 32 3.42 -2.57 8.06
N HIS A 33 4.30 -3.57 8.06
CA HIS A 33 4.26 -4.70 9.01
C HIS A 33 4.30 -4.29 10.49
N MET A 34 4.68 -3.04 10.80
CA MET A 34 4.65 -2.50 12.17
C MET A 34 3.29 -1.91 12.55
N SER A 35 2.37 -1.75 11.60
CA SER A 35 1.07 -1.10 11.79
C SER A 35 -0.12 -2.05 11.73
N ALA A 36 0.02 -3.20 11.06
CA ALA A 36 -1.04 -4.18 10.91
C ALA A 36 -0.49 -5.60 10.78
N ARG A 37 -1.31 -6.59 11.13
CA ARG A 37 -1.01 -8.01 11.02
C ARG A 37 -0.94 -8.46 9.56
N ILE A 38 0.12 -9.19 9.23
CA ILE A 38 0.30 -9.75 7.89
C ILE A 38 -0.77 -10.81 7.61
N GLY A 39 -1.45 -10.67 6.47
CA GLY A 39 -2.48 -11.60 6.03
C GLY A 39 -3.88 -11.33 6.62
N ASP A 40 -4.03 -10.31 7.47
CA ASP A 40 -5.32 -9.86 7.99
C ASP A 40 -5.74 -8.57 7.28
N SER A 41 -6.64 -8.70 6.30
CA SER A 41 -7.11 -7.56 5.52
C SER A 41 -7.93 -6.57 6.33
N GLN A 42 -8.64 -7.01 7.37
CA GLN A 42 -9.44 -6.13 8.21
C GLN A 42 -8.53 -5.27 9.10
N ASP A 43 -7.49 -5.88 9.68
CA ASP A 43 -6.50 -5.15 10.47
C ASP A 43 -5.70 -4.16 9.63
N MET A 44 -5.31 -4.56 8.41
CA MET A 44 -4.71 -3.64 7.42
C MET A 44 -5.63 -2.46 7.13
N TRP A 45 -6.93 -2.71 6.99
CA TRP A 45 -7.90 -1.66 6.72
C TRP A 45 -8.04 -0.70 7.91
N ASP A 46 -8.24 -1.21 9.12
CA ASP A 46 -8.55 -0.36 10.26
C ASP A 46 -7.32 0.32 10.87
N HIS A 47 -6.14 -0.32 10.84
CA HIS A 47 -4.93 0.15 11.53
C HIS A 47 -3.73 0.40 10.60
N GLY A 48 -3.80 -0.06 9.35
CA GLY A 48 -2.67 -0.04 8.45
C GLY A 48 -2.20 1.38 8.10
N VAL A 49 -0.88 1.55 8.09
CA VAL A 49 -0.19 2.74 7.60
C VAL A 49 0.50 2.39 6.28
N VAL A 50 0.30 3.22 5.25
CA VAL A 50 0.95 3.05 3.95
C VAL A 50 2.46 3.14 4.11
N SER A 51 3.23 2.15 3.62
CA SER A 51 4.69 2.15 3.72
C SER A 51 5.40 2.42 2.39
N HIS A 52 4.94 1.79 1.29
CA HIS A 52 5.50 1.99 -0.04
C HIS A 52 4.36 2.10 -1.05
N VAL A 53 4.61 2.81 -2.14
CA VAL A 53 3.64 2.99 -3.24
C VAL A 53 4.37 2.97 -4.57
N ASN A 54 3.71 2.50 -5.62
CA ASN A 54 4.23 2.67 -6.98
C ASN A 54 3.99 4.08 -7.50
N ALA A 55 4.62 4.41 -8.63
CA ALA A 55 4.56 5.75 -9.22
C ALA A 55 3.12 6.19 -9.53
N LEU A 56 2.28 5.26 -9.99
CA LEU A 56 0.88 5.55 -10.30
C LEU A 56 0.06 5.90 -9.05
N ALA A 57 0.17 5.12 -7.96
CA ALA A 57 -0.48 5.46 -6.70
C ALA A 57 0.03 6.79 -6.13
N ARG A 58 1.33 7.06 -6.27
CA ARG A 58 1.92 8.34 -5.86
C ARG A 58 1.36 9.53 -6.64
N ALA A 59 1.17 9.38 -7.95
CA ALA A 59 0.55 10.40 -8.80
C ALA A 59 -0.92 10.67 -8.43
N MET A 60 -1.60 9.68 -7.84
CA MET A 60 -2.95 9.83 -7.28
C MET A 60 -2.99 10.44 -5.87
N GLY A 61 -1.84 10.85 -5.32
CA GLY A 61 -1.75 11.49 -4.00
C GLY A 61 -1.66 10.53 -2.81
N VAL A 62 -1.51 9.23 -3.05
CA VAL A 62 -1.23 8.25 -1.99
C VAL A 62 0.25 8.34 -1.61
N LEU A 63 0.54 8.60 -0.34
CA LEU A 63 1.90 8.77 0.17
C LEU A 63 2.19 7.86 1.37
N PRO A 64 3.43 7.37 1.52
CA PRO A 64 3.86 6.70 2.75
C PRO A 64 3.62 7.54 4.01
N GLY A 65 3.32 6.86 5.12
CA GLY A 65 3.01 7.45 6.41
C GLY A 65 1.54 7.80 6.61
N GLN A 66 0.70 7.72 5.57
CA GLN A 66 -0.73 8.01 5.70
C GLN A 66 -1.51 6.79 6.20
N PRO A 67 -2.60 6.98 6.98
CA PRO A 67 -3.53 5.89 7.32
C PRO A 67 -4.19 5.32 6.06
N LEU A 68 -4.19 4.00 5.89
CA LEU A 68 -4.66 3.34 4.68
C LEU A 68 -6.12 3.68 4.39
N LYS A 69 -7.00 3.45 5.36
CA LYS A 69 -8.45 3.65 5.23
C LYS A 69 -8.81 5.08 4.91
N GLU A 70 -8.27 6.04 5.65
CA GLU A 70 -8.52 7.46 5.38
C GLU A 70 -8.09 7.85 3.97
N THR A 71 -6.90 7.41 3.55
CA THR A 71 -6.34 7.73 2.24
C THR A 71 -7.19 7.17 1.11
N LEU A 72 -7.56 5.88 1.19
CA LEU A 72 -8.33 5.22 0.13
C LEU A 72 -9.79 5.65 0.11
N THR A 73 -10.40 5.90 1.27
CA THR A 73 -11.75 6.49 1.33
C THR A 73 -11.78 7.87 0.69
N ARG A 74 -10.79 8.73 0.98
CA ARG A 74 -10.69 10.05 0.36
C ARG A 74 -10.52 9.95 -1.15
N LEU A 75 -9.63 9.07 -1.62
CA LEU A 75 -9.38 8.85 -3.04
C LEU A 75 -10.63 8.36 -3.79
N ALA A 76 -11.38 7.43 -3.20
CA ALA A 76 -12.62 6.92 -3.78
C ALA A 76 -13.75 7.97 -3.87
N GLN A 77 -13.66 9.03 -3.08
CA GLN A 77 -14.62 10.16 -3.09
C GLN A 77 -14.19 11.30 -4.01
N SER A 78 -12.96 11.29 -4.54
CA SER A 78 -12.41 12.34 -5.39
C SER A 78 -12.48 12.04 -6.89
N GLY A 79 -13.05 10.89 -7.28
CA GLY A 79 -13.39 10.53 -8.65
C GLY A 79 -14.89 10.57 -8.89
#